data_AF-A0A2V8AEC0-F1
#
_entry.id   AF-A0A2V8AEC0-F1
#
_cell.length_a   1.000
_cell.length_b   1.000
_cell.length_c   1.000
_cell.angle_alpha   90.00
_cell.angle_beta   90.00
_cell.angle_gamma   90.00
#
_symmetry.space_group_name_H-M   'P 1'
#
loop_
_entity.id
_entity.type
_entity.pdbx_description
1 polymer ?
#
loop_
_entity_poly.entity_id
_entity_poly.type
_entity_poly.pdbx_seq_one_letter_code
_entity_poly.pdbx_strand_id
1 'polypeptide(L)'
;MSVKELMKYMIDPVADNIFNAVSTSVTKHGVVDVEPKTEEDWDKIRIGAVSLAESADLLRIRRPFTPPGDENDSTGPDAVELSPAQITAKVERDPVEWNARVEALRNVALEAIDVVKRKDVDELWDVGENLDKACEACHRSYWYPGEGAEFYQKLRRRLEQFREQSPRGNASVKPRQQ
;
A
#
# COMPACT_ATOMS: atom_id res chain seq x y z
N MET A 1 -7.67 19.52 -5.72
CA MET A 1 -7.12 18.15 -5.62
C MET A 1 -6.34 18.04 -4.33
N SER A 2 -6.80 17.17 -3.45
CA SER A 2 -6.21 16.85 -2.14
C SER A 2 -5.07 15.83 -2.27
N VAL A 3 -4.37 15.54 -1.17
CA VAL A 3 -3.38 14.45 -1.11
C VAL A 3 -4.06 13.11 -1.36
N LYS A 4 -5.20 12.83 -0.73
CA LYS A 4 -5.98 11.58 -0.91
C LYS A 4 -6.39 11.36 -2.37
N GLU A 5 -6.79 12.43 -3.07
CA GLU A 5 -7.10 12.35 -4.51
C GLU A 5 -5.84 12.15 -5.36
N LEU A 6 -4.72 12.79 -5.02
CA LEU A 6 -3.45 12.58 -5.71
C LEU A 6 -2.96 11.12 -5.55
N MET A 7 -3.05 10.58 -4.34
CA MET A 7 -2.75 9.17 -4.07
C MET A 7 -3.61 8.26 -4.96
N LYS A 8 -4.92 8.39 -4.83
CA LYS A 8 -5.90 7.53 -5.52
C LYS A 8 -5.83 7.59 -7.04
N TYR A 9 -5.68 8.79 -7.62
CA TYR A 9 -5.86 8.99 -9.07
C TYR A 9 -4.55 9.10 -9.85
N MET A 10 -3.40 9.15 -9.16
CA MET A 10 -2.11 9.31 -9.83
C MET A 10 -1.04 8.39 -9.27
N ILE A 11 -0.85 8.31 -7.95
CA ILE A 11 0.26 7.55 -7.36
C ILE A 11 -0.05 6.05 -7.29
N ASP A 12 -1.22 5.66 -6.75
CA ASP A 12 -1.58 4.25 -6.62
C ASP A 12 -1.62 3.53 -7.99
N PRO A 13 -2.29 4.08 -9.03
CA PRO A 13 -2.39 3.38 -10.31
C PRO A 13 -1.06 3.23 -11.06
N VAL A 14 -0.10 4.13 -10.85
CA VAL A 14 1.22 4.03 -11.50
C VAL A 14 2.18 3.15 -10.69
N ALA A 15 2.02 3.08 -9.37
CA ALA A 15 2.72 2.12 -8.51
C ALA A 15 2.33 0.68 -8.87
N ASP A 16 1.07 0.44 -9.24
CA ASP A 16 0.58 -0.87 -9.70
C ASP A 16 1.37 -1.42 -10.91
N ASN A 17 1.96 -0.57 -11.75
CA ASN A 17 2.81 -1.04 -12.84
C ASN A 17 4.11 -1.68 -12.36
N ILE A 18 4.57 -1.35 -11.15
CA ILE A 18 5.73 -1.94 -10.51
C ILE A 18 5.29 -3.15 -9.67
N PHE A 19 4.27 -2.99 -8.81
CA PHE A 19 3.82 -4.07 -7.93
C PHE A 19 3.34 -5.31 -8.69
N ASN A 20 2.66 -5.13 -9.83
CA ASN A 20 2.15 -6.25 -10.61
C ASN A 20 3.17 -6.80 -11.62
N ALA A 21 4.39 -6.25 -11.65
CA ALA A 21 5.42 -6.67 -12.60
C ALA A 21 6.00 -8.04 -12.27
N VAL A 22 6.06 -8.37 -10.97
CA VAL A 22 6.57 -9.63 -10.47
C VAL A 22 5.64 -10.21 -9.41
N SER A 23 5.29 -11.48 -9.51
CA SER A 23 4.51 -12.17 -8.47
C SER A 23 4.62 -13.69 -8.60
N THR A 24 4.42 -14.39 -7.48
CA THR A 24 4.36 -15.85 -7.43
C THR A 24 3.07 -16.27 -6.75
N SER A 25 2.26 -17.08 -7.42
CA SER A 25 0.96 -17.52 -6.94
C SER A 25 0.83 -19.04 -6.95
N VAL A 26 0.38 -19.63 -5.83
CA VAL A 26 0.08 -21.06 -5.74
C VAL A 26 -1.36 -21.31 -6.16
N THR A 27 -1.55 -22.06 -7.24
CA THR A 27 -2.86 -22.45 -7.78
C THR A 27 -3.13 -23.93 -7.57
N LYS A 28 -4.37 -24.37 -7.81
CA LYS A 28 -4.72 -25.81 -7.85
C LYS A 28 -3.91 -26.61 -8.89
N HIS A 29 -3.32 -25.92 -9.87
CA HIS A 29 -2.57 -26.52 -10.97
C HIS A 29 -1.05 -26.38 -10.83
N GLY A 30 -0.56 -25.82 -9.72
CA GLY A 30 0.87 -25.58 -9.48
C GLY A 30 1.18 -24.10 -9.23
N VAL A 31 2.46 -23.77 -9.23
CA VAL A 31 2.98 -22.42 -9.03
C VAL A 31 2.95 -21.66 -10.36
N VAL A 32 2.46 -20.42 -10.34
CA VAL A 32 2.44 -19.51 -11.48
C VAL A 32 3.26 -18.28 -11.12
N ASP A 33 4.33 -18.06 -11.89
CA ASP A 33 5.20 -16.89 -11.76
C ASP A 33 4.87 -15.87 -12.85
N VAL A 34 4.80 -14.60 -12.44
CA VAL A 34 4.66 -13.42 -13.29
C VAL A 34 5.99 -12.69 -13.27
N GLU A 35 6.51 -12.41 -14.45
CA GLU A 35 7.74 -11.64 -14.68
C GLU A 35 7.64 -10.96 -16.06
N PRO A 36 8.30 -9.80 -16.27
CA PRO A 36 8.32 -9.14 -17.57
C PRO A 36 9.09 -9.94 -18.62
N LYS A 37 8.49 -10.15 -19.80
CA LYS A 37 9.07 -10.99 -20.87
C LYS A 37 9.32 -10.24 -22.16
N THR A 38 8.59 -9.15 -22.37
CA THR A 38 8.62 -8.37 -23.61
C THR A 38 9.10 -6.94 -23.35
N GLU A 39 9.53 -6.25 -24.40
CA GLU A 39 9.83 -4.81 -24.30
C GLU A 39 8.61 -4.02 -23.81
N GLU A 40 7.40 -4.42 -24.19
CA GLU A 40 6.16 -3.77 -23.74
C GLU A 40 5.95 -3.90 -22.22
N ASP A 41 6.28 -5.07 -21.64
CA ASP A 41 6.23 -5.27 -20.18
C ASP A 41 7.22 -4.33 -19.49
N TRP A 42 8.46 -4.28 -19.96
CA TRP A 42 9.50 -3.41 -19.42
C TRP A 42 9.15 -1.92 -19.60
N ASP A 43 8.55 -1.54 -20.72
CA ASP A 43 8.10 -0.17 -20.97
C ASP A 43 6.96 0.23 -20.04
N LYS A 44 6.03 -0.68 -19.72
CA LYS A 44 4.96 -0.44 -18.74
C LYS A 44 5.53 -0.14 -17.35
N ILE A 45 6.52 -0.91 -16.91
CA ILE A 45 7.20 -0.68 -15.63
C ILE A 45 7.94 0.67 -15.67
N ARG A 46 8.64 0.97 -16.77
CA ARG A 46 9.34 2.26 -16.94
C ARG A 46 8.39 3.44 -16.85
N ILE A 47 7.24 3.36 -17.52
CA ILE A 47 6.20 4.39 -17.48
C ILE A 47 5.72 4.57 -16.04
N GLY A 48 5.40 3.47 -15.36
CA GLY A 48 5.02 3.48 -13.94
C GLY A 48 6.07 4.17 -13.05
N ALA A 49 7.32 3.78 -13.17
CA ALA A 49 8.43 4.30 -12.36
C ALA A 49 8.72 5.79 -12.60
N VAL A 50 8.73 6.23 -13.87
CA VAL A 50 8.90 7.65 -14.19
C VAL A 50 7.73 8.47 -13.66
N SER A 51 6.49 8.03 -13.91
CA SER A 51 5.31 8.72 -13.41
C SER A 51 5.25 8.74 -11.88
N LEU A 52 5.69 7.67 -11.21
CA LEU A 52 5.75 7.60 -9.76
C LEU A 52 6.78 8.57 -9.18
N ALA A 53 7.99 8.64 -9.76
CA ALA A 53 9.02 9.57 -9.31
C ALA A 53 8.57 11.04 -9.40
N GLU A 54 7.95 11.42 -10.52
CA GLU A 54 7.45 12.78 -10.72
C GLU A 54 6.21 13.09 -9.85
N SER A 55 5.28 12.13 -9.72
CA SER A 55 4.09 12.33 -8.89
C SER A 55 4.38 12.34 -7.40
N ALA A 56 5.43 11.63 -6.94
CA ALA A 56 5.91 11.73 -5.56
C ALA A 56 6.30 13.17 -5.21
N ASP A 57 6.98 13.90 -6.11
CA ASP A 57 7.34 15.30 -5.89
C ASP A 57 6.12 16.21 -5.71
N LEU A 58 4.97 15.89 -6.32
CA LEU A 58 3.74 16.65 -6.13
C LEU A 58 3.25 16.61 -4.68
N LEU A 59 3.60 15.59 -3.89
CA LEU A 59 3.27 15.51 -2.46
C LEU A 59 3.95 16.59 -1.61
N ARG A 60 5.00 17.24 -2.14
CA ARG A 60 5.68 18.36 -1.48
C ARG A 60 4.91 19.67 -1.57
N ILE A 61 4.00 19.77 -2.55
CA ILE A 61 3.20 20.96 -2.77
C ILE A 61 2.03 20.97 -1.78
N ARG A 62 2.00 22.00 -0.92
CA ARG A 62 0.96 22.18 0.11
C ARG A 62 -0.43 22.21 -0.52
N ARG A 63 -1.30 21.33 -0.04
CA ARG A 63 -2.70 21.15 -0.46
C ARG A 63 -3.50 20.52 0.70
N PRO A 64 -4.84 20.55 0.69
CA PRO A 64 -5.63 19.79 1.66
C PRO A 64 -5.31 18.30 1.63
N PHE A 65 -5.34 17.62 2.78
CA PHE A 65 -5.09 16.17 2.83
C PHE A 65 -6.25 15.35 2.26
N THR A 66 -7.48 15.82 2.42
CA THR A 66 -8.70 15.17 1.94
C THR A 66 -9.59 16.16 1.17
N PRO A 67 -10.60 15.66 0.42
CA PRO A 67 -11.67 16.49 -0.11
C PRO A 67 -12.46 17.21 0.99
N PRO A 68 -13.16 18.32 0.69
CA PRO A 68 -14.02 18.99 1.66
C PRO A 68 -15.08 18.04 2.25
N GLY A 69 -15.14 17.96 3.58
CA GLY A 69 -16.10 17.13 4.31
C GLY A 69 -15.67 15.67 4.54
N ASP A 70 -14.51 15.26 4.05
CA ASP A 70 -13.91 13.95 4.34
C ASP A 70 -12.91 14.09 5.50
N GLU A 71 -13.22 13.44 6.63
CA GLU A 71 -12.41 13.46 7.86
C GLU A 71 -11.54 12.21 8.02
N ASN A 72 -11.40 11.36 6.99
CA ASN A 72 -10.88 9.99 7.12
C ASN A 72 -11.73 9.14 8.11
N ASP A 73 -11.36 7.88 8.31
CA ASP A 73 -11.97 7.02 9.34
C ASP A 73 -11.37 7.34 10.73
N SER A 74 -11.35 8.64 11.05
CA SER A 74 -10.71 9.22 12.24
C SER A 74 -11.67 9.42 13.42
N THR A 75 -12.93 9.01 13.27
CA THR A 75 -13.96 9.19 14.30
C THR A 75 -14.47 7.86 14.83
N GLY A 76 -14.80 7.84 16.13
CA GLY A 76 -15.33 6.65 16.81
C GLY A 76 -14.35 5.97 17.77
N PRO A 77 -14.80 4.93 18.49
CA PRO A 77 -14.07 4.33 19.60
C PRO A 77 -12.85 3.48 19.18
N ASP A 78 -12.76 3.12 17.91
CA ASP A 78 -11.71 2.27 17.33
C ASP A 78 -11.00 2.97 16.16
N ALA A 79 -11.07 4.31 16.08
CA ALA A 79 -10.44 5.08 15.01
C ALA A 79 -8.90 4.90 15.02
N VAL A 80 -8.36 4.44 13.90
CA VAL A 80 -6.91 4.24 13.70
C VAL A 80 -6.29 5.28 12.77
N GLU A 81 -7.14 5.97 12.00
CA GLU A 81 -6.71 6.99 11.04
C GLU A 81 -6.59 8.38 11.67
N LEU A 82 -5.63 9.16 11.20
CA LEU A 82 -5.55 10.58 11.54
C LEU A 82 -6.57 11.40 10.73
N SER A 83 -7.17 12.40 11.38
CA SER A 83 -7.98 13.40 10.69
C SER A 83 -7.10 14.34 9.85
N PRO A 84 -7.63 14.97 8.79
CA PRO A 84 -6.88 15.90 7.94
C PRO A 84 -6.21 17.03 8.74
N ALA A 85 -6.88 17.51 9.81
CA ALA A 85 -6.34 18.52 10.71
C ALA A 85 -5.14 18.01 11.52
N GLN A 86 -5.20 16.77 12.02
CA GLN A 86 -4.07 16.14 12.72
C GLN A 86 -2.87 15.92 11.80
N ILE A 87 -3.12 15.45 10.57
CA ILE A 87 -2.07 15.26 9.56
C ILE A 87 -1.40 16.60 9.23
N THR A 88 -2.20 17.64 8.98
CA THR A 88 -1.72 19.01 8.73
C THR A 88 -0.83 19.50 9.87
N ALA A 89 -1.30 19.39 11.11
CA ALA A 89 -0.53 19.81 12.28
C ALA A 89 0.80 19.04 12.42
N LYS A 90 0.80 17.73 12.12
CA LYS A 90 2.03 16.91 12.16
C LYS A 90 3.04 17.34 11.09
N VAL A 91 2.59 17.57 9.86
CA VAL A 91 3.46 18.05 8.76
C VAL A 91 4.00 19.45 9.03
N GLU A 92 3.19 20.35 9.58
CA GLU A 92 3.64 21.70 9.95
C GLU A 92 4.65 21.68 11.11
N ARG A 93 4.49 20.75 12.05
CA ARG A 93 5.43 20.57 13.17
C ARG A 93 6.76 19.97 12.72
N ASP A 94 6.72 19.01 11.80
CA ASP A 94 7.91 18.32 11.28
C ASP A 94 7.82 18.13 9.75
N PRO A 95 8.14 19.18 8.98
CA PRO A 95 8.15 19.09 7.52
C PRO A 95 9.33 18.26 7.01
N VAL A 96 10.36 18.02 7.83
CA VAL A 96 11.54 17.23 7.46
C VAL A 96 11.15 15.76 7.35
N GLU A 97 10.39 15.23 8.31
CA GLU A 97 9.87 13.86 8.25
C GLU A 97 9.02 13.62 7.00
N TRP A 98 8.09 14.55 6.69
CA TRP A 98 7.27 14.45 5.48
C TRP A 98 8.11 14.40 4.21
N ASN A 99 9.02 15.36 4.05
CA ASN A 99 9.86 15.46 2.86
C ASN A 99 10.82 14.27 2.70
N ALA A 100 11.33 13.73 3.80
CA ALA A 100 12.19 12.55 3.79
C ALA A 100 11.45 11.30 3.31
N ARG A 101 10.18 11.13 3.72
CA ARG A 101 9.34 10.01 3.26
C ARG A 101 8.97 10.13 1.79
N VAL A 102 8.63 11.35 1.34
CA VAL A 102 8.42 11.62 -0.09
C VAL A 102 9.70 11.33 -0.89
N GLU A 103 10.87 11.73 -0.39
CA GLU A 103 12.15 11.42 -1.06
C GLU A 103 12.43 9.92 -1.10
N ALA A 104 12.12 9.18 -0.03
CA ALA A 104 12.30 7.73 -0.01
C ALA A 104 11.45 7.04 -1.09
N LEU A 105 10.17 7.40 -1.23
CA LEU A 105 9.30 6.89 -2.30
C LEU A 105 9.87 7.22 -3.69
N ARG A 106 10.30 8.47 -3.88
CA ARG A 106 10.90 8.93 -5.13
C ARG A 106 12.18 8.15 -5.48
N ASN A 107 13.04 7.88 -4.49
CA ASN A 107 14.28 7.14 -4.70
C ASN A 107 14.04 5.70 -5.14
N VAL A 108 13.05 5.01 -4.56
CA VAL A 108 12.68 3.65 -5.01
C VAL A 108 12.16 3.69 -6.45
N ALA A 109 11.39 4.71 -6.83
CA ALA A 109 10.95 4.87 -8.22
C ALA A 109 12.13 5.10 -9.18
N LEU A 110 13.17 5.84 -8.76
CA LEU A 110 14.39 6.02 -9.56
C LEU A 110 15.21 4.73 -9.67
N GLU A 111 15.27 3.94 -8.60
CA GLU A 111 15.88 2.60 -8.59
C GLU A 111 15.16 1.68 -9.59
N ALA A 112 13.83 1.68 -9.59
CA ALA A 112 13.02 0.93 -10.56
C ALA A 112 13.35 1.30 -12.02
N ILE A 113 13.56 2.60 -12.31
CA ILE A 113 13.97 3.05 -13.67
C ILE A 113 15.32 2.42 -14.06
N ASP A 114 16.26 2.32 -13.12
CA ASP A 114 17.59 1.77 -13.36
C ASP A 114 17.58 0.25 -13.55
N VAL A 115 16.83 -0.46 -12.70
CA VAL A 115 16.57 -1.90 -12.81
C VAL A 115 15.92 -2.25 -14.15
N VAL A 116 14.92 -1.47 -14.58
CA VAL A 116 14.25 -1.65 -15.88
C VAL A 116 15.17 -1.42 -17.08
N LYS A 117 16.22 -0.59 -16.95
CA LYS A 117 17.23 -0.45 -18.02
C LYS A 117 18.10 -1.69 -18.13
N ARG A 118 18.43 -2.31 -17.00
CA ARG A 118 19.20 -3.57 -16.95
C ARG A 118 18.36 -4.80 -17.26
N LYS A 119 17.04 -4.70 -17.14
CA LYS A 119 16.08 -5.81 -17.22
C LYS A 119 16.38 -6.90 -16.18
N ASP A 120 16.71 -6.46 -14.98
CA ASP A 120 17.05 -7.35 -13.87
C ASP A 120 15.77 -7.75 -13.11
N VAL A 121 15.32 -8.99 -13.29
CA VAL A 121 14.08 -9.49 -12.67
C VAL A 121 14.29 -9.74 -11.18
N ASP A 122 15.47 -10.19 -10.77
CA ASP A 122 15.76 -10.47 -9.36
C ASP A 122 15.74 -9.17 -8.55
N GLU A 123 16.39 -8.13 -9.06
CA GLU A 123 16.40 -6.81 -8.41
C GLU A 123 15.03 -6.10 -8.49
N LEU A 124 14.18 -6.46 -9.46
CA LEU A 124 12.81 -5.94 -9.54
C LEU A 124 11.93 -6.45 -8.38
N TRP A 125 12.20 -7.63 -7.82
CA TRP A 125 11.56 -8.09 -6.59
C TRP A 125 11.95 -7.23 -5.39
N ASP A 126 13.24 -6.90 -5.27
CA ASP A 126 13.74 -6.03 -4.20
C ASP A 126 13.12 -4.63 -4.30
N VAL A 127 12.99 -4.09 -5.52
CA VAL A 127 12.27 -2.84 -5.79
C VAL A 127 10.82 -2.91 -5.31
N GLY A 128 10.12 -4.01 -5.58
CA GLY A 128 8.74 -4.21 -5.12
C GLY A 128 8.63 -4.17 -3.58
N GLU A 129 9.53 -4.86 -2.88
CA GLU A 129 9.58 -4.85 -1.41
C GLU A 129 9.95 -3.46 -0.87
N ASN A 130 10.92 -2.78 -1.48
CA ASN A 130 11.35 -1.44 -1.09
C ASN A 130 10.24 -0.41 -1.32
N LEU A 131 9.43 -0.59 -2.38
CA LEU A 131 8.31 0.28 -2.68
C LEU A 131 7.21 0.11 -1.62
N ASP A 132 6.85 -1.12 -1.27
CA ASP A 132 5.91 -1.42 -0.18
C ASP A 132 6.37 -0.78 1.13
N LYS A 133 7.65 -0.98 1.50
CA LYS A 133 8.23 -0.35 2.70
C LYS A 133 8.14 1.17 2.68
N ALA A 134 8.40 1.81 1.54
CA ALA A 134 8.31 3.27 1.41
C ALA A 134 6.87 3.77 1.58
N CYS A 135 5.90 3.09 0.96
CA CYS A 135 4.47 3.37 1.10
C CYS A 135 4.02 3.21 2.56
N GLU A 136 4.27 2.05 3.16
CA GLU A 136 3.87 1.73 4.53
C GLU A 136 4.54 2.64 5.56
N ALA A 137 5.81 2.99 5.37
CA ALA A 137 6.50 3.93 6.25
C ALA A 137 5.80 5.30 6.27
N CYS A 138 5.25 5.75 5.14
CA CYS A 138 4.48 6.98 5.07
C CYS A 138 3.07 6.82 5.65
N HIS A 139 2.34 5.80 5.22
CA HIS A 139 0.96 5.58 5.63
C HIS A 139 0.83 5.29 7.13
N ARG A 140 1.75 4.51 7.71
CA ARG A 140 1.76 4.24 9.16
C ARG A 140 2.21 5.44 10.01
N SER A 141 2.70 6.50 9.39
CA SER A 141 3.02 7.76 10.08
C SER A 141 1.89 8.79 9.95
N TYR A 142 1.26 8.87 8.78
CA TYR A 142 0.36 9.98 8.44
C TYR A 142 -1.07 9.56 8.09
N TRP A 143 -1.35 8.29 7.78
CA TRP A 143 -2.70 7.81 7.51
C TRP A 143 -3.25 6.99 8.69
N TYR A 144 -2.71 5.80 8.96
CA TYR A 144 -3.19 4.88 10.01
C TYR A 144 -2.16 4.54 11.10
N PRO A 145 -1.55 5.51 11.79
CA PRO A 145 -0.61 5.23 12.87
C PRO A 145 -1.22 4.44 14.05
N GLY A 146 -2.55 4.44 14.17
CA GLY A 146 -3.28 3.66 15.16
C GLY A 146 -3.22 2.14 14.95
N GLU A 147 -2.86 1.65 13.75
CA GLU A 147 -2.65 0.22 13.47
C GLU A 147 -1.30 -0.29 14.00
N GLY A 148 -1.03 -0.01 15.27
CA GLY A 148 0.14 -0.48 16.00
C GLY A 148 -0.01 -1.89 16.56
N ALA A 149 0.97 -2.32 17.35
CA ALA A 149 0.95 -3.64 17.99
C ALA A 149 -0.30 -3.87 18.85
N GLU A 150 -0.76 -2.86 19.58
CA GLU A 150 -1.96 -2.98 20.44
C GLU A 150 -3.23 -3.21 19.63
N PHE A 151 -3.38 -2.56 18.47
CA PHE A 151 -4.51 -2.76 17.56
C PHE A 151 -4.60 -4.23 17.12
N TYR A 152 -3.49 -4.81 16.65
CA TYR A 152 -3.46 -6.22 16.24
C TYR A 152 -3.67 -7.20 17.39
N GLN A 153 -3.19 -6.87 18.60
CA GLN A 153 -3.48 -7.69 19.79
C GLN A 153 -4.96 -7.68 20.15
N LYS A 154 -5.62 -6.50 20.07
CA LYS A 154 -7.07 -6.38 20.27
C LYS A 154 -7.85 -7.14 19.21
N LEU A 155 -7.45 -7.03 17.94
CA LEU A 155 -8.04 -7.76 16.83
C LEU A 155 -7.91 -9.28 17.02
N ARG A 156 -6.72 -9.77 17.40
CA ARG A 156 -6.49 -11.19 17.69
C ARG A 156 -7.41 -11.70 18.79
N ARG A 157 -7.51 -10.99 19.91
CA ARG A 157 -8.44 -11.35 21.00
C ARG A 157 -9.89 -11.41 20.55
N ARG A 158 -10.34 -10.44 19.74
CA ARG A 158 -11.70 -10.43 19.17
C ARG A 158 -11.91 -11.66 18.26
N LEU A 159 -10.95 -11.97 17.38
CA LEU A 159 -11.02 -13.14 16.49
C LEU A 159 -11.06 -14.46 17.26
N GLU A 160 -10.29 -14.59 18.34
CA GLU A 160 -10.33 -15.76 19.23
C GLU A 160 -11.71 -15.92 19.88
N GLN A 161 -12.27 -14.84 20.43
CA GLN A 161 -13.63 -14.84 21.00
C GLN A 161 -14.69 -15.23 19.96
N PHE A 162 -14.61 -14.73 18.74
CA PHE A 162 -15.53 -15.11 17.65
C PHE A 162 -15.42 -16.60 17.27
N ARG A 163 -14.21 -17.18 17.32
CA ARG A 163 -13.99 -18.61 17.06
C ARG A 163 -14.57 -19.47 18.17
N GLU A 164 -14.44 -19.04 19.42
CA GLU A 164 -15.00 -19.74 20.58
C GLU A 164 -16.53 -19.67 20.64
N GLN A 165 -17.12 -18.56 20.18
CA GLN A 165 -18.57 -18.34 20.17
C GLN A 165 -19.29 -18.90 18.92
N SER A 166 -18.55 -19.21 17.86
CA SER A 166 -19.12 -19.86 16.67
C SER A 166 -19.55 -21.30 17.02
N PRO A 167 -20.82 -21.70 16.82
CA PRO A 167 -21.22 -23.07 17.07
C PRO A 167 -20.37 -24.00 16.20
N ARG A 168 -19.78 -25.05 16.78
CA ARG A 168 -19.16 -26.14 16.02
C ARG A 168 -20.16 -26.58 14.96
N GLY A 169 -19.85 -26.33 13.69
CA GLY A 169 -20.71 -26.66 12.57
C GLY A 169 -21.16 -28.12 12.63
N ASN A 170 -22.43 -28.34 12.30
CA ASN A 170 -23.09 -29.63 12.15
C ASN A 170 -22.20 -30.71 11.52
N ALA A 171 -21.60 -31.55 12.37
CA ALA A 171 -21.09 -32.85 11.96
C ALA A 171 -22.28 -33.81 11.87
N SER A 172 -22.97 -33.84 10.72
CA SER A 172 -23.61 -35.03 10.10
C SER A 172 -24.68 -34.65 9.08
N VAL A 173 -24.27 -34.44 7.82
CA VAL A 173 -25.19 -34.61 6.69
C VAL A 173 -24.86 -35.98 6.08
N LYS A 174 -25.67 -36.98 6.39
CA LYS A 174 -25.63 -38.29 5.71
C LYS A 174 -25.98 -38.10 4.23
N PRO A 175 -25.32 -38.83 3.31
CA PRO A 175 -25.71 -38.80 1.90
C PRO A 175 -27.09 -39.45 1.74
N ARG A 176 -28.05 -38.71 1.17
CA ARG A 176 -29.32 -39.28 0.71
C ARG A 176 -29.06 -40.03 -0.59
N GLN A 177 -29.21 -41.35 -0.55
CA GLN A 177 -29.50 -42.15 -1.72
C GLN A 177 -30.91 -41.81 -2.21
N GLN A 178 -31.03 -41.43 -3.47
CA GLN A 178 -32.07 -41.86 -4.42
C GLN A 178 -31.67 -41.42 -5.82
#